data_AF-C3R444-F1
#
_entry.id   AF-C3R444-F1
#
_cell.length_a   1.000
_cell.length_b   1.000
_cell.length_c   1.000
_cell.angle_alpha   90.00
_cell.angle_beta   90.00
_cell.angle_gamma   90.00
#
_symmetry.space_group_name_H-M   'P 1'
#
loop_
_entity.id
_entity.type
_entity.pdbx_description
1 polymer ?
#
loop_
_entity_poly.entity_id
_entity_poly.type
_entity_poly.pdbx_seq_one_letter_code
_entity_poly.pdbx_strand_id
1 'polypeptide(L)' 'PSDSLKCLLAILRKTYGWNKPMDRITDSQLSEITKLPVKRCNEAKLELVRMNIIKQQGGMFGPNKN' A
#
# COMPACT_ATOMS: atom_id res chain seq x y z
N PRO A 1 4.57 -6.78 -15.55
CA PRO A 1 5.07 -6.92 -14.16
C PRO A 1 4.26 -6.04 -13.21
N SER A 2 3.40 -6.67 -12.41
CA SER A 2 2.23 -6.08 -11.71
C SER A 2 2.58 -4.91 -10.79
N ASP A 3 2.17 -3.71 -11.18
CA ASP A 3 2.31 -2.47 -10.38
C ASP A 3 1.67 -2.59 -8.98
N SER A 4 0.62 -3.41 -8.88
CA SER A 4 -0.03 -3.82 -7.62
C SER A 4 0.87 -4.60 -6.68
N LEU A 5 1.76 -5.47 -7.18
CA LEU A 5 2.70 -6.23 -6.34
C LEU A 5 3.75 -5.31 -5.71
N LYS A 6 4.25 -4.34 -6.48
CA LYS A 6 5.21 -3.33 -5.97
C LYS A 6 4.58 -2.47 -4.88
N CYS A 7 3.35 -2.01 -5.09
CA CYS A 7 2.61 -1.23 -4.09
C CYS A 7 2.34 -2.06 -2.82
N LEU A 8 1.94 -3.33 -2.98
CA LEU A 8 1.74 -4.22 -1.86
C LEU A 8 3.03 -4.42 -1.04
N LEU A 9 4.15 -4.72 -1.69
CA LEU A 9 5.44 -4.87 -1.03
C LEU A 9 5.89 -3.60 -0.31
N ALA A 10 5.64 -2.43 -0.89
CA ALA A 10 5.94 -1.14 -0.25
C ALA A 10 5.10 -0.93 1.02
N ILE A 11 3.81 -1.28 0.99
CA ILE A 11 2.93 -1.23 2.17
C ILE A 11 3.41 -2.22 3.24
N LEU A 12 3.71 -3.46 2.85
CA LEU A 12 4.22 -4.49 3.76
C LEU A 12 5.54 -4.07 4.42
N ARG A 13 6.45 -3.45 3.67
CA ARG A 13 7.73 -2.92 4.20
C ARG A 13 7.50 -1.86 5.28
N LYS A 14 6.47 -1.02 5.13
CA LYS A 14 6.15 0.07 6.07
C LYS A 14 5.31 -0.40 7.27
N THR A 15 4.53 -1.46 7.13
CA THR A 15 3.73 -2.03 8.24
C THR A 15 4.48 -3.11 9.00
N TYR A 16 4.87 -4.21 8.34
CA TYR A 16 5.60 -5.32 8.96
C TYR A 16 6.99 -4.92 9.42
N GLY A 17 7.69 -4.08 8.65
CA GLY A 17 9.03 -3.59 9.02
C GLY A 17 9.07 -2.80 10.33
N TRP A 18 7.91 -2.33 10.81
CA TRP A 18 7.76 -1.55 12.03
C TRP A 18 6.88 -2.26 13.08
N ASN A 19 6.50 -3.52 12.83
CA ASN A 19 5.58 -4.30 13.65
C ASN A 19 4.24 -3.60 13.95
N LYS A 20 3.75 -2.77 13.01
CA LYS A 20 2.46 -2.06 13.12
C LYS A 20 1.41 -2.72 12.24
N PRO A 21 0.17 -2.93 12.74
CA PRO A 21 -0.90 -3.53 11.94
C PRO A 21 -1.38 -2.62 10.81
N MET A 22 -1.30 -1.29 11.00
CA MET A 22 -1.61 -0.27 10.00
C MET A 22 -0.64 0.89 10.17
N ASP A 23 -0.26 1.53 9.07
CA ASP A 23 0.58 2.73 9.09
C ASP A 23 0.03 3.81 8.16
N ARG A 24 0.33 5.08 8.46
CA ARG A 24 -0.06 6.20 7.62
C ARG A 24 0.91 6.30 6.46
N ILE A 25 0.47 5.90 5.26
CA ILE A 25 1.29 5.89 4.05
C ILE A 25 0.68 6.83 3.03
N THR A 26 1.47 7.79 2.56
CA THR A 26 1.06 8.73 1.52
C THR A 26 1.41 8.23 0.12
N ASP A 27 0.69 8.71 -0.90
CA ASP A 27 0.91 8.28 -2.29
C ASP A 27 2.28 8.72 -2.81
N SER A 28 2.82 9.85 -2.33
CA SER A 28 4.19 10.30 -2.62
C SER A 28 5.24 9.32 -2.08
N GLN A 29 5.06 8.81 -0.85
CA GLN A 29 5.97 7.81 -0.28
C GLN A 29 5.90 6.47 -1.04
N LEU A 30 4.70 6.05 -1.48
CA LEU A 30 4.56 4.87 -2.33
C LEU A 30 5.25 5.06 -3.67
N SER A 31 5.10 6.24 -4.27
CA SER A 31 5.76 6.60 -5.54
C SER A 31 7.28 6.54 -5.42
N GLU A 32 7.86 7.07 -4.34
CA GLU A 32 9.31 7.01 -4.07
C GLU A 32 9.82 5.56 -3.94
N ILE A 33 9.11 4.71 -3.20
CA ILE A 33 9.52 3.31 -2.95
C ILE A 33 9.36 2.46 -4.22
N THR A 34 8.23 2.59 -4.91
CA THR A 34 7.90 1.76 -6.08
C THR A 34 8.53 2.28 -7.37
N LYS A 35 9.04 3.52 -7.36
CA LYS A 35 9.50 4.27 -8.54
C LYS A 35 8.43 4.36 -9.64
N LEU A 36 7.16 4.38 -9.24
CA LEU A 36 6.03 4.53 -10.14
C LEU A 36 5.40 5.92 -9.98
N PRO A 37 4.72 6.45 -11.01
CA PRO A 37 3.97 7.68 -10.87
C PRO A 37 2.87 7.55 -9.80
N VAL A 38 2.66 8.62 -9.02
CA VAL A 38 1.65 8.72 -7.95
C VAL A 38 0.27 8.22 -8.42
N LYS A 39 -0.13 8.56 -9.66
CA LYS A 39 -1.41 8.13 -10.24
C LYS A 39 -1.53 6.60 -10.35
N ARG A 40 -0.47 5.92 -10.79
CA ARG A 40 -0.43 4.45 -10.89
C ARG A 40 -0.42 3.80 -9.51
N CYS A 41 0.28 4.39 -8.54
CA CYS A 41 0.25 3.93 -7.15
C CYS A 41 -1.17 4.02 -6.56
N ASN A 42 -1.91 5.09 -6.87
CA ASN A 42 -3.28 5.24 -6.39
C ASN A 42 -4.22 4.19 -7.00
N GLU A 43 -4.15 3.97 -8.31
CA GLU A 43 -4.92 2.91 -9.01
C GLU A 43 -4.62 1.53 -8.41
N ALA A 44 -3.34 1.18 -8.27
CA ALA A 44 -2.90 -0.08 -7.68
C ALA A 44 -3.36 -0.24 -6.22
N LYS A 45 -3.28 0.83 -5.42
CA LYS A 45 -3.75 0.85 -4.02
C LYS A 45 -5.26 0.62 -3.94
N LEU A 46 -6.04 1.29 -4.78
CA LEU A 46 -7.49 1.11 -4.87
C LEU A 46 -7.87 -0.31 -5.28
N GLU A 47 -7.15 -0.90 -6.23
CA GLU A 47 -7.34 -2.30 -6.62
C GLU A 47 -7.09 -3.25 -5.45
N LEU A 48 -5.98 -3.07 -4.70
CA LEU A 48 -5.67 -3.88 -3.53
C LEU A 48 -6.72 -3.75 -2.40
N VAL A 49 -7.28 -2.56 -2.21
CA VAL A 49 -8.40 -2.33 -1.27
C VAL A 49 -9.67 -3.04 -1.76
N ARG A 50 -10.00 -2.95 -3.06
CA ARG A 50 -11.14 -3.64 -3.66
C ARG A 50 -11.03 -5.16 -3.58
N MET A 51 -9.81 -5.69 -3.77
CA MET A 51 -9.50 -7.11 -3.60
C MET A 51 -9.48 -7.55 -2.14
N ASN A 52 -9.71 -6.64 -1.20
CA ASN A 52 -9.73 -6.90 0.23
C ASN A 52 -8.39 -7.45 0.79
N ILE A 53 -7.28 -7.21 0.06
CA ILE A 53 -5.91 -7.62 0.45
C ILE A 53 -5.36 -6.63 1.48
N ILE A 54 -5.64 -5.34 1.31
CA ILE A 54 -5.28 -4.29 2.25
C ILE A 54 -6.54 -3.61 2.79
N LYS A 55 -6.55 -3.29 4.07
CA LYS A 55 -7.56 -2.46 4.72
C LYS A 55 -7.09 -1.02 4.74
N GLN A 56 -8.00 -0.12 4.37
CA GLN A 56 -7.83 1.31 4.55
C GLN A 56 -8.69 1.74 5.74
N GLN A 57 -8.07 2.37 6.74
CA GLN A 57 -8.77 3.01 7.84
C GLN A 57 -8.35 4.49 7.86
N GLY A 58 -9.18 5.34 7.25
CA GLY A 58 -8.85 6.75 7.04
C GLY A 58 -7.61 6.93 6.17
N GLY A 59 -6.58 7.60 6.72
CA GLY A 59 -5.27 7.78 6.07
C GLY A 59 -4.28 6.66 6.34
N MET A 60 -4.68 5.60 7.06
CA MET A 60 -3.83 4.46 7.39
C MET A 60 -4.15 3.26 6.51
N PHE A 61 -3.10 2.53 6.15
CA PHE A 61 -3.16 1.32 5.33
C PHE A 61 -2.50 0.17 6.06
N GLY A 62 -3.09 -1.02 5.99
CA GLY A 62 -2.49 -2.23 6.53
C GLY A 62 -2.97 -3.50 5.83
N PRO A 63 -2.22 -4.59 5.95
CA PRO A 63 -2.63 -5.90 5.44
C PRO A 63 -3.92 -6.37 6.13
N ASN A 64 -4.85 -6.92 5.35
CA ASN A 64 -6.07 -7.51 5.90
C ASN A 64 -5.75 -8.89 6.49
N LYS A 65 -5.62 -8.96 7.82
CA LYS A 65 -5.62 -10.23 8.57
C LYS A 65 -7.08 -10.59 8.88
N ASN A 66 -7.77 -11.25 7.97
CA ASN A 66 -9.04 -11.90 8.23
C ASN A 66 -9.02 -13.30 7.60
#